data_AF-A0A941EIS2-F1
#
_entry.id   AF-A0A941EIS2-F1
#
_cell.length_a   1.000
_cell.length_b   1.000
_cell.length_c   1.000
_cell.angle_alpha   90.00
_cell.angle_beta   90.00
_cell.angle_gamma   90.00
#
_symmetry.space_group_name_H-M   'P 1'
#
loop_
_entity.id
_entity.type
_entity.pdbx_description
1 polymer ?
#
loop_
_entity_poly.entity_id
_entity_poly.type
_entity_poly.pdbx_seq_one_letter_code
_entity_poly.pdbx_strand_id
1 'polypeptide(L)'
;MRTTLTLDDDVARLVEDELHRTRTSMKEVINAAIRAALAPRPARTEPFRVTPHRSRLAPGFDLAGFNKLADELEDEAILESMRRAS
;
A
#
# COMPACT_ATOMS: atom_id res chain seq x y z
N MET A 1 -19.85 13.33 -23.33
CA MET A 1 -19.72 14.60 -24.06
C MET A 1 -18.88 14.36 -25.32
N ARG A 2 -19.20 15.02 -26.44
CA ARG A 2 -18.37 15.01 -27.66
C ARG A 2 -17.60 16.33 -27.70
N THR A 3 -16.29 16.24 -27.80
CA THR A 3 -15.39 17.40 -27.84
C THR A 3 -14.36 17.14 -28.93
N THR A 4 -14.03 18.17 -29.70
CA THR A 4 -12.89 18.17 -30.63
C THR A 4 -11.73 18.84 -29.92
N LEU A 5 -10.57 18.18 -29.93
CA LEU A 5 -9.36 18.64 -29.27
C LEU A 5 -8.21 18.57 -30.28
N THR A 6 -7.38 19.60 -30.29
CA THR A 6 -6.15 19.64 -31.09
C THR A 6 -5.01 19.16 -30.19
N LEU A 7 -4.17 18.25 -30.70
CA LEU A 7 -2.98 17.77 -30.00
C LEU A 7 -1.75 18.34 -30.71
N ASP A 8 -0.76 18.74 -29.92
CA ASP A 8 0.58 19.01 -30.44
C ASP A 8 1.23 17.70 -30.93
N ASP A 9 2.17 17.80 -31.89
CA ASP A 9 2.78 16.64 -32.56
C ASP A 9 3.47 15.68 -31.57
N ASP A 10 4.08 16.22 -30.51
CA ASP A 10 4.72 15.42 -29.46
C ASP A 10 3.69 14.66 -28.62
N VAL A 11 2.56 15.30 -28.28
CA VAL A 11 1.46 14.68 -27.55
C VAL A 11 0.77 13.61 -28.39
N ALA A 12 0.55 13.86 -29.69
CA ALA A 12 -0.02 12.87 -30.60
C ALA A 12 0.82 11.60 -30.63
N ARG A 13 2.15 11.74 -30.73
CA ARG A 13 3.10 10.62 -30.69
C ARG A 13 3.05 9.85 -29.36
N LEU A 14 2.95 10.55 -28.23
CA LEU A 14 2.80 9.90 -26.92
C LEU A 14 1.51 9.06 -26.83
N VAL A 15 0.41 9.56 -27.41
CA VAL A 15 -0.86 8.83 -27.46
C VAL A 15 -0.73 7.59 -28.36
N GLU A 16 -0.12 7.71 -29.54
CA GLU A 16 0.14 6.58 -30.44
C GLU A 16 0.98 5.48 -29.78
N ASP A 17 2.08 5.87 -29.11
CA ASP A 17 2.92 4.93 -28.38
C ASP A 17 2.13 4.19 -27.29
N GLU A 18 1.27 4.89 -26.55
CA GLU A 18 0.46 4.28 -25.49
C GLU A 18 -0.63 3.36 -26.05
N LEU A 19 -1.20 3.69 -27.21
CA LEU A 19 -2.14 2.83 -27.91
C LEU A 19 -1.47 1.51 -28.34
N HIS A 20 -0.26 1.59 -28.88
CA HIS A 20 0.53 0.41 -29.23
C HIS A 20 0.91 -0.43 -28.01
N ARG A 21 1.29 0.20 -26.89
CA ARG A 21 1.64 -0.49 -25.65
C ARG A 21 0.46 -1.21 -25.02
N THR A 22 -0.69 -0.54 -24.92
CA THR A 22 -1.85 -1.03 -24.15
C THR A 22 -2.85 -1.82 -24.99
N ARG A 23 -2.82 -1.68 -26.32
CA ARG A 23 -3.82 -2.24 -27.25
C ARG A 23 -5.26 -1.82 -26.93
N THR A 24 -5.43 -0.59 -26.42
CA THR A 24 -6.74 0.01 -26.13
C THR A 24 -7.13 1.07 -27.15
N SER A 25 -8.35 1.62 -27.07
CA SER A 25 -8.79 2.66 -28.00
C SER A 25 -8.24 4.05 -27.66
N MET A 26 -8.10 4.93 -28.67
CA MET A 26 -7.65 6.33 -28.48
C MET A 26 -8.49 7.07 -27.43
N LYS A 27 -9.80 6.80 -27.41
CA LYS A 27 -10.73 7.35 -26.42
C LYS A 27 -10.36 6.93 -24.99
N GLU A 28 -9.97 5.67 -24.79
CA GLU A 28 -9.63 5.15 -23.46
C GLU A 28 -8.32 5.75 -22.97
N VAL A 29 -7.28 5.76 -23.82
CA VAL A 29 -5.98 6.35 -23.51
C VAL A 29 -6.11 7.83 -23.12
N ILE A 30 -6.77 8.63 -23.96
CA ILE A 30 -6.93 10.08 -23.71
C ILE A 30 -7.71 10.33 -22.42
N ASN A 31 -8.83 9.63 -22.21
CA ASN A 31 -9.61 9.83 -21.00
C ASN A 31 -8.89 9.35 -19.74
N ALA A 32 -8.15 8.25 -19.81
CA ALA A 32 -7.35 7.76 -18.69
C ALA A 32 -6.25 8.76 -18.32
N ALA A 33 -5.53 9.30 -19.31
CA ALA A 33 -4.51 10.31 -19.11
C ALA A 33 -5.07 11.59 -18.47
N ILE A 34 -6.19 12.10 -18.99
CA ILE A 34 -6.87 13.29 -18.44
C ILE A 34 -7.35 13.04 -17.01
N ARG A 35 -7.95 11.89 -16.73
CA ARG A 35 -8.37 11.52 -15.37
C ARG A 35 -7.20 11.45 -14.40
N ALA A 36 -6.09 10.85 -14.82
CA ALA A 36 -4.89 10.75 -13.99
C ALA A 36 -4.29 12.14 -13.70
N ALA A 37 -4.29 13.03 -14.71
CA ALA A 37 -3.76 14.40 -14.57
C ALA A 37 -4.65 15.31 -13.71
N LEU A 38 -5.97 15.14 -13.78
CA LEU A 38 -6.95 15.95 -13.04
C LEU A 38 -7.42 15.31 -11.73
N ALA A 39 -6.97 14.10 -11.43
CA ALA A 39 -7.30 13.43 -10.18
C ALA A 39 -6.79 14.26 -9.00
N PRO A 40 -7.58 14.39 -7.91
CA PRO A 40 -7.10 14.99 -6.68
C PRO A 40 -5.86 14.25 -6.22
N ARG A 41 -4.77 14.99 -5.97
CA ARG A 41 -3.55 14.38 -5.44
C ARG A 41 -3.90 13.82 -4.06
N PRO A 42 -3.60 12.53 -3.77
CA PRO A 42 -3.80 12.02 -2.43
C PRO A 42 -3.07 12.93 -1.45
N ALA A 43 -3.69 13.22 -0.31
CA ALA A 43 -3.02 13.94 0.76
C ALA A 43 -1.67 13.26 1.00
N ARG A 44 -0.58 14.03 1.07
CA ARG A 44 0.73 13.49 1.39
C ARG A 44 0.61 12.74 2.71
N THR A 45 0.61 11.41 2.65
CA THR A 45 0.69 10.59 3.84
C THR A 45 2.10 10.78 4.38
N GLU A 46 2.21 11.14 5.66
CA GLU A 46 3.50 11.17 6.33
C GLU A 46 4.20 9.81 6.13
N PRO A 47 5.51 9.79 5.85
CA PRO A 47 6.25 8.55 5.74
C PRO A 47 6.01 7.68 6.98
N PHE A 48 5.79 6.38 6.77
CA PHE A 48 5.65 5.44 7.87
C PHE A 48 6.90 5.50 8.76
N ARG A 49 6.72 5.82 10.04
CA ARG A 49 7.78 5.82 11.05
C ARG A 49 7.52 4.73 12.07
N VAL A 50 8.45 3.79 12.19
CA VAL A 50 8.47 2.82 13.30
C VAL A 50 9.09 3.50 14.52
N THR A 51 8.39 3.44 15.65
CA THR A 51 8.96 3.73 16.97
C THR A 51 9.36 2.40 17.60
N PRO A 52 10.65 1.99 17.55
CA PRO A 52 11.07 0.71 18.08
C PRO A 52 11.02 0.72 19.61
N HIS A 53 10.43 -0.32 20.20
CA HIS A 53 10.52 -0.56 21.63
C HIS A 53 11.88 -1.20 21.97
N ARG A 54 12.66 -0.54 22.84
CA ARG A 54 13.94 -1.11 23.33
C ARG A 54 13.67 -1.96 24.56
N SER A 55 13.77 -3.27 24.40
CA SER A 55 13.74 -4.23 25.51
C SER A 55 14.98 -5.11 25.50
N ARG A 56 15.38 -5.61 26.67
CA ARG A 56 16.36 -6.69 26.79
C ARG A 56 15.60 -8.00 26.93
N LEU A 57 16.05 -9.04 26.25
CA LEU A 57 15.48 -10.37 26.44
C LEU A 57 15.81 -10.88 27.84
N ALA A 58 14.86 -11.61 28.43
CA ALA A 58 15.09 -12.29 29.69
C ALA A 58 16.26 -13.29 29.55
N PRO A 59 17.06 -13.51 30.61
CA PRO A 59 18.10 -14.53 30.60
C PRO A 59 17.53 -15.92 30.28
N GLY A 60 18.22 -16.69 29.44
CA GLY A 60 17.80 -18.04 29.05
C GLY A 60 16.86 -18.09 27.84
N PHE A 61 16.55 -16.95 27.22
CA PHE A 61 15.73 -16.90 26.01
C PHE A 61 16.54 -17.15 24.74
N ASP A 62 16.09 -18.09 23.90
CA ASP A 62 16.69 -18.36 22.59
C ASP A 62 16.20 -17.34 21.55
N LEU A 63 17.16 -16.70 20.86
CA LEU A 63 16.91 -15.72 19.80
C LEU A 63 16.21 -16.31 18.57
N ALA A 64 16.35 -17.63 18.34
CA ALA A 64 15.65 -18.31 17.27
C ALA A 64 14.21 -18.75 17.66
N GLY A 65 13.85 -18.64 18.94
CA GLY A 65 12.65 -19.23 19.54
C GLY A 65 11.49 -18.29 19.80
N PHE A 66 11.37 -17.17 19.08
CA PHE A 66 10.32 -16.16 19.34
C PHE A 66 8.88 -16.68 19.16
N ASN A 67 8.66 -17.68 18.30
CA ASN A 67 7.34 -18.30 18.18
C ASN A 67 6.91 -18.96 19.48
N LYS A 68 7.83 -19.66 20.16
CA LYS A 68 7.56 -20.29 21.45
C LYS A 68 7.26 -19.27 22.54
N LEU A 69 7.91 -18.10 22.52
CA LEU A 69 7.57 -16.98 23.42
C LEU A 69 6.13 -16.50 23.20
N ALA A 70 5.74 -16.36 21.92
CA ALA A 70 4.42 -15.90 21.57
C ALA A 70 3.34 -16.90 22.07
N ASP A 71 3.58 -18.20 21.87
CA ASP A 71 2.70 -19.26 22.36
C ASP A 71 2.57 -19.22 23.90
N GLU A 72 3.69 -19.12 24.63
CA GLU A 72 3.67 -19.05 26.11
C GLU A 72 2.93 -17.81 26.65
N LEU A 73 3.10 -16.65 26.00
CA LEU A 73 2.40 -15.41 26.37
C LEU A 73 0.90 -15.48 26.05
N GLU A 74 0.52 -16.15 24.95
CA GLU A 74 -0.88 -16.38 24.60
C GLU A 74 -1.56 -17.29 25.62
N ASP A 75 -0.91 -18.40 25.99
CA ASP A 75 -1.40 -19.31 27.03
C ASP A 75 -1.60 -18.60 28.37
N GLU A 76 -0.64 -17.76 28.79
CA GLU A 76 -0.73 -16.99 30.04
C GLU A 76 -1.89 -15.99 30.01
N ALA A 77 -2.08 -15.28 28.89
CA ALA A 77 -3.18 -14.34 28.71
C ALA A 77 -4.55 -15.04 28.73
N ILE A 78 -4.66 -16.23 28.13
CA ILE A 78 -5.87 -17.06 28.16
C ILE A 78 -6.18 -17.47 29.61
N LEU A 79 -5.20 -18.00 30.34
CA LEU A 79 -5.36 -18.42 31.74
C LEU A 79 -5.72 -17.25 32.67
N GLU A 80 -5.18 -16.05 32.42
CA GLU A 80 -5.55 -14.84 33.16
C GLU A 80 -7.00 -14.42 32.86
N SER A 81 -7.41 -14.46 31.60
CA SER A 81 -8.79 -14.13 31.21
C SER A 81 -9.82 -15.08 31.84
N MET A 82 -9.51 -16.38 31.93
CA MET A 82 -10.37 -17.39 32.56
C MET A 82 -10.49 -17.18 34.07
N ARG A 83 -9.40 -16.77 34.74
CA ARG A 83 -9.41 -16.42 36.16
C ARG A 83 -10.24 -15.17 36.47
N ARG A 84 -10.28 -14.20 35.56
CA ARG A 84 -11.09 -12.98 35.71
C ARG A 84 -12.58 -13.18 35.42
N ALA A 85 -12.94 -14.27 34.72
CA ALA A 85 -14.32 -14.59 34.37
C ALA A 85 -15.04 -15.49 35.40
N SER A 86 -14.32 -15.99 36.42
CA SER A 86 -14.86 -16.74 37.56
C SER A 86 -15.05 -15.85 38.78
#